data_AF-A0A6B3FD01-F1
#
_entry.id   AF-A0A6B3FD01-F1
#
_cell.length_a   1.000
_cell.length_b   1.000
_cell.length_c   1.000
_cell.angle_alpha   90.00
_cell.angle_beta   90.00
_cell.angle_gamma   90.00
#
_symmetry.space_group_name_H-M   'P 1'
#
loop_
_entity.id
_entity.type
_entity.pdbx_description
1 polymer ?
#
loop_
_entity_poly.entity_id
_entity_poly.type
_entity_poly.pdbx_seq_one_letter_code
_entity_poly.pdbx_strand_id
1 'polypeptide(L)'
;ARALDRARATHHPLVRDRADAARGLAALVDPADAEAYARDLLAPLDGAPELAETLRVWLSLHGSWDRTATALAVHRNTVRGRITRCARLLATDLDDADVRMELWFALGRGGE
;
A
#
# COMPACT_ATOMS: atom_id res chain seq x y z
N ALA A 1 -18.70 6.42 24.73
CA ALA A 1 -19.24 7.66 25.29
C ALA A 1 -18.45 8.16 26.51
N ARG A 2 -18.30 7.35 27.59
CA ARG A 2 -17.73 7.77 28.89
C ARG A 2 -16.35 8.48 28.89
N ALA A 3 -15.47 8.19 27.94
CA ALA A 3 -14.15 8.85 27.87
C ALA A 3 -14.27 10.32 27.40
N LEU A 4 -15.14 10.60 26.43
CA LEU A 4 -15.35 11.95 25.89
C LEU A 4 -15.97 12.88 26.93
N ASP A 5 -16.90 12.35 27.74
CA ASP A 5 -17.57 13.10 28.80
C ASP A 5 -16.59 13.51 29.91
N ARG A 6 -15.57 12.69 30.20
CA ARG A 6 -14.50 13.02 31.15
C ARG A 6 -13.56 14.11 30.64
N ALA A 7 -13.13 14.05 29.37
CA ALA A 7 -12.30 15.10 28.75
C ALA A 7 -12.93 16.49 28.86
N ARG A 8 -14.23 16.55 28.54
CA ARG A 8 -15.00 17.79 28.55
C ARG A 8 -15.11 18.36 29.97
N ALA A 9 -15.27 17.49 30.97
CA ALA A 9 -15.40 17.91 32.36
C ALA A 9 -14.07 18.40 32.98
N THR A 10 -12.92 17.86 32.54
CA THR A 10 -11.61 18.18 33.13
C THR A 10 -10.83 19.26 32.37
N HIS A 11 -11.36 19.76 31.23
CA HIS A 11 -10.65 20.66 30.31
C HIS A 11 -9.25 20.18 29.89
N HIS A 12 -8.98 18.88 30.07
CA HIS A 12 -7.72 18.29 29.67
C HIS A 12 -7.91 17.70 28.28
N PRO A 13 -7.04 18.03 27.31
CA PRO A 13 -7.11 17.39 25.99
C PRO A 13 -6.95 15.88 26.17
N LEU A 14 -7.96 15.12 25.78
CA LEU A 14 -7.81 13.70 25.49
C LEU A 14 -7.33 13.61 24.05
N VAL A 15 -6.02 13.45 23.88
CA VAL A 15 -5.48 13.01 22.61
C VAL A 15 -5.96 11.57 22.43
N ARG A 16 -6.86 11.34 21.47
CA ARG A 16 -6.93 10.00 20.89
C ARG A 16 -5.60 9.82 20.20
N ASP A 17 -4.77 8.98 20.77
CA ASP A 17 -3.55 8.59 20.13
C ASP A 17 -3.91 7.83 18.86
N ARG A 18 -3.96 8.55 17.74
CA ARG A 18 -3.94 7.93 16.41
C ARG A 18 -2.56 7.34 16.14
N ALA A 19 -1.57 7.49 17.04
CA ALA A 19 -0.25 6.88 16.88
C ALA A 19 -0.24 5.35 17.07
N ASP A 20 -1.39 4.70 17.24
CA ASP A 20 -1.51 3.27 16.95
C ASP A 20 -1.70 2.96 15.44
N ALA A 21 -2.01 3.95 14.59
CA ALA A 21 -2.21 3.73 13.15
C ALA A 21 -0.89 3.68 12.36
N ALA A 22 0.17 4.32 12.84
CA ALA A 22 1.49 4.25 12.25
C ALA A 22 2.52 3.99 13.36
N ARG A 23 3.03 2.76 13.45
CA ARG A 23 4.25 2.44 14.22
C ARG A 23 5.43 2.30 13.25
N GLY A 24 6.64 2.64 13.71
CA GLY A 24 7.86 2.55 12.90
C GLY A 24 8.07 3.74 11.95
N LEU A 25 8.83 3.56 10.86
CA LEU A 25 9.23 4.63 9.92
C LEU A 25 8.03 5.43 9.38
N ALA A 26 6.87 4.80 9.21
CA ALA A 26 5.65 5.44 8.73
C ALA A 26 5.13 6.55 9.65
N ALA A 27 5.49 6.55 10.93
CA ALA A 27 5.13 7.61 11.88
C ALA A 27 5.97 8.88 11.72
N LEU A 28 7.10 8.80 10.99
CA LEU A 28 8.01 9.92 10.76
C LEU A 28 7.65 10.74 9.52
N VAL A 29 6.67 10.30 8.72
CA VAL A 29 6.23 10.97 7.50
C VAL A 29 4.82 11.52 7.72
N ASP A 30 4.57 12.75 7.27
CA ASP A 30 3.22 13.30 7.31
C ASP A 30 2.26 12.40 6.49
N PRO A 31 1.12 11.96 7.05
CA PRO A 31 0.20 11.08 6.35
C PRO A 31 -0.30 11.65 5.02
N ALA A 32 -0.54 12.97 4.93
CA ALA A 32 -1.04 13.60 3.72
C ALA A 32 0.02 13.61 2.61
N ASP A 33 1.28 13.88 2.97
CA ASP A 33 2.39 13.80 2.02
C ASP A 33 2.60 12.36 1.54
N ALA A 34 2.49 11.38 2.44
CA ALA A 34 2.61 9.97 2.09
C ALA A 34 1.47 9.48 1.18
N GLU A 35 0.24 9.93 1.41
CA GLU A 35 -0.92 9.64 0.55
C GLU A 35 -0.79 10.30 -0.83
N ALA A 36 -0.35 11.56 -0.87
CA ALA A 36 -0.11 12.27 -2.13
C ALA A 36 0.97 11.56 -2.95
N TYR A 37 2.09 11.20 -2.31
CA TYR A 37 3.15 10.44 -2.94
C TYR A 37 2.67 9.09 -3.48
N ALA A 38 1.92 8.33 -2.68
CA ALA A 38 1.38 7.03 -3.10
C ALA A 38 0.44 7.17 -4.29
N ARG A 39 -0.41 8.21 -4.31
CA ARG A 39 -1.32 8.49 -5.42
C ARG A 39 -0.54 8.80 -6.69
N ASP A 40 0.45 9.68 -6.62
CA ASP A 40 1.26 10.07 -7.78
C ASP A 40 2.09 8.90 -8.32
N LEU A 41 2.68 8.10 -7.42
CA LEU A 41 3.43 6.89 -7.78
C LEU A 41 2.55 5.84 -8.47
N LEU A 42 1.31 5.66 -8.01
CA LEU A 42 0.40 4.64 -8.52
C LEU A 42 -0.51 5.12 -9.67
N ALA A 43 -0.56 6.42 -9.95
CA ALA A 43 -1.36 7.01 -11.03
C ALA A 43 -1.21 6.30 -12.41
N PRO A 44 -0.03 5.82 -12.83
CA PRO A 44 0.11 5.06 -14.07
C PRO A 44 -0.71 3.76 -14.13
N LEU A 45 -1.20 3.26 -12.98
CA LEU A 45 -2.01 2.04 -12.86
C LEU A 45 -3.52 2.31 -12.70
N ASP A 46 -3.97 3.55 -12.58
CA ASP A 46 -5.38 3.89 -12.29
C ASP A 46 -6.36 3.32 -13.33
N GLY A 47 -5.95 3.24 -14.60
CA GLY A 47 -6.75 2.66 -15.69
C GLY A 47 -6.68 1.14 -15.81
N ALA A 48 -5.98 0.45 -14.90
CA ALA A 48 -5.70 -0.98 -14.98
C ALA A 48 -5.82 -1.66 -13.60
N PRO A 49 -7.02 -1.73 -13.01
CA PRO A 49 -7.23 -2.26 -11.66
C PRO A 49 -6.76 -3.70 -11.50
N GLU A 50 -6.80 -4.52 -12.56
CA GLU A 50 -6.28 -5.88 -12.54
C GLU A 50 -4.75 -5.95 -12.39
N LEU A 51 -4.03 -4.92 -12.84
CA LEU A 51 -2.58 -4.81 -12.68
C LEU A 51 -2.23 -4.40 -11.25
N ALA A 52 -2.94 -3.40 -10.71
CA ALA A 52 -2.79 -2.98 -9.32
C ALA A 52 -3.09 -4.13 -8.34
N GLU A 53 -4.15 -4.89 -8.58
CA GLU A 53 -4.48 -6.06 -7.76
C GLU A 53 -3.45 -7.18 -7.88
N THR A 54 -2.98 -7.47 -9.11
CA THR A 54 -1.93 -8.48 -9.30
C THR A 54 -0.64 -8.09 -8.59
N LEU A 55 -0.25 -6.81 -8.66
CA LEU A 55 0.93 -6.29 -7.97
C LEU A 55 0.79 -6.39 -6.45
N ARG A 56 -0.37 -6.00 -5.90
CA ARG A 56 -0.66 -6.09 -4.46
C ARG A 56 -0.53 -7.53 -3.94
N VAL A 57 -1.17 -8.48 -4.62
CA VAL A 57 -1.12 -9.91 -4.22
C VAL A 57 0.29 -10.47 -4.38
N TRP A 58 0.98 -10.14 -5.47
CA TRP A 58 2.35 -10.60 -5.72
C TRP A 58 3.34 -10.10 -4.68
N LEU A 59 3.28 -8.81 -4.29
CA LEU A 59 4.11 -8.25 -3.23
C LEU A 59 3.79 -8.90 -1.87
N SER A 60 2.51 -9.09 -1.56
CA SER A 60 2.05 -9.75 -0.33
C SER A 60 2.52 -11.22 -0.23
N LEU A 61 2.75 -11.86 -1.37
CA LEU A 61 3.25 -13.23 -1.46
C LEU A 61 4.75 -13.30 -1.78
N HIS A 62 5.50 -12.23 -1.47
CA HIS A 62 6.96 -12.13 -1.59
C HIS A 62 7.48 -12.42 -3.01
N GLY A 63 6.74 -11.98 -4.01
CA GLY A 63 7.12 -12.11 -5.42
C GLY A 63 6.92 -13.51 -6.03
N SER A 64 6.20 -14.40 -5.35
CA SER A 64 5.97 -15.76 -5.86
C SER A 64 4.96 -15.80 -7.00
N TRP A 65 5.42 -16.17 -8.20
CA TRP A 65 4.56 -16.34 -9.37
C TRP A 65 3.45 -17.36 -9.14
N ASP A 66 3.80 -18.54 -8.63
CA ASP A 66 2.87 -19.65 -8.50
C ASP A 66 1.85 -19.41 -7.37
N ARG A 67 2.29 -18.87 -6.22
CA ARG A 67 1.33 -18.52 -5.15
C ARG A 67 0.37 -17.42 -5.57
N THR A 68 0.85 -16.42 -6.31
CA THR A 68 0.01 -15.34 -6.84
C THR A 68 -0.98 -15.86 -7.87
N ALA A 69 -0.52 -16.75 -8.76
CA ALA A 69 -1.36 -17.39 -9.77
C ALA A 69 -2.50 -18.16 -9.12
N THR A 70 -2.20 -18.96 -8.10
CA THR A 70 -3.19 -19.68 -7.30
C THR A 70 -4.16 -18.73 -6.60
N ALA A 71 -3.65 -17.69 -5.92
CA ALA A 71 -4.48 -16.73 -5.18
C ALA A 71 -5.45 -15.95 -6.09
N LEU A 72 -5.03 -15.63 -7.32
CA LEU A 72 -5.84 -14.89 -8.29
C LEU A 72 -6.62 -15.80 -9.25
N ALA A 73 -6.52 -17.12 -9.12
CA ALA A 73 -7.10 -18.11 -10.03
C ALA A 73 -6.74 -17.85 -11.52
N VAL A 74 -5.49 -17.47 -11.80
CA VAL A 74 -4.96 -17.26 -13.15
C VAL A 74 -3.74 -18.14 -13.41
N HIS A 75 -3.29 -18.22 -14.65
CA HIS A 75 -2.06 -18.92 -14.99
C HIS A 75 -0.81 -18.11 -14.58
N ARG A 76 0.28 -18.78 -14.18
CA ARG A 76 1.56 -18.13 -13.80
C ARG A 76 2.13 -17.16 -14.84
N ASN A 77 1.93 -17.45 -16.13
CA ASN A 77 2.39 -16.56 -17.21
C ASN A 77 1.56 -15.26 -17.27
N THR A 78 0.29 -15.31 -16.88
CA THR A 78 -0.55 -14.11 -16.75
C THR A 78 -0.01 -13.22 -15.65
N VAL A 79 0.35 -13.78 -14.50
CA VAL A 79 0.98 -13.01 -13.41
C VAL A 79 2.27 -12.37 -13.90
N ARG A 80 3.17 -13.15 -14.52
CA ARG A 80 4.44 -12.61 -15.03
C ARG A 80 4.21 -11.47 -16.02
N GLY A 81 3.32 -11.66 -17.00
CA GLY A 81 3.00 -10.63 -17.98
C GLY A 81 2.43 -9.36 -17.36
N ARG A 82 1.56 -9.49 -16.35
CA ARG A 82 1.01 -8.35 -15.61
C ARG A 82 2.08 -7.62 -14.81
N ILE A 83 2.95 -8.33 -14.08
CA ILE A 83 4.04 -7.70 -13.32
C ILE A 83 5.05 -7.02 -14.24
N THR A 84 5.43 -7.63 -15.36
CA THR A 84 6.26 -6.96 -16.38
C THR A 84 5.58 -5.70 -16.92
N ARG A 85 4.25 -5.71 -17.10
CA ARG A 85 3.51 -4.52 -17.51
C ARG A 85 3.50 -3.45 -16.41
N CYS A 86 3.35 -3.83 -15.14
CA CYS A 86 3.46 -2.90 -14.00
C CYS A 86 4.83 -2.21 -13.98
N ALA A 87 5.93 -2.96 -14.06
CA ALA A 87 7.29 -2.43 -14.09
C ALA A 87 7.46 -1.38 -15.20
N ARG A 88 6.92 -1.65 -16.39
CA ARG A 88 6.97 -0.72 -17.54
C ARG A 88 6.14 0.53 -17.32
N LEU A 89 4.92 0.41 -16.77
CA LEU A 89 4.04 1.57 -16.55
C LEU A 89 4.56 2.47 -15.43
N LEU A 90 5.10 1.87 -14.38
CA LEU A 90 5.69 2.57 -13.23
C LEU A 90 7.14 3.03 -13.50
N ALA A 91 7.70 2.70 -14.67
CA ALA A 91 9.09 2.99 -15.05
C ALA A 91 10.10 2.56 -13.97
N THR A 92 9.92 1.37 -13.39
CA THR A 92 10.69 0.89 -12.23
C THR A 92 11.16 -0.55 -12.39
N ASP A 93 12.16 -0.92 -11.61
CA ASP A 93 12.70 -2.28 -11.58
C ASP A 93 12.07 -3.09 -10.43
N LEU A 94 11.14 -3.97 -10.79
CA LEU A 94 10.50 -4.85 -9.81
C LEU A 94 11.39 -6.02 -9.38
N ASP A 95 12.64 -6.14 -9.79
CA ASP A 95 13.60 -7.06 -9.17
C ASP A 95 14.36 -6.42 -8.00
N ASP A 96 14.32 -5.09 -7.87
CA ASP A 96 14.88 -4.36 -6.74
C ASP A 96 13.98 -4.48 -5.49
N ALA A 97 14.58 -4.87 -4.36
CA ALA A 97 13.88 -5.04 -3.09
C ALA A 97 13.39 -3.71 -2.50
N ASP A 98 14.13 -2.62 -2.70
CA ASP A 98 13.78 -1.30 -2.20
C ASP A 98 12.56 -0.75 -2.96
N VAL A 99 12.54 -0.93 -4.29
CA VAL A 99 11.38 -0.62 -5.14
C VAL A 99 10.15 -1.43 -4.71
N ARG A 100 10.29 -2.74 -4.49
CA ARG A 100 9.17 -3.58 -4.03
C ARG A 100 8.61 -3.11 -2.69
N MET A 101 9.50 -2.72 -1.77
CA MET A 101 9.12 -2.23 -0.45
C MET A 101 8.35 -0.91 -0.57
N GLU A 102 8.86 0.03 -1.36
CA GLU A 102 8.21 1.31 -1.63
C GLU A 102 6.80 1.13 -2.22
N LEU A 103 6.66 0.28 -3.24
CA LEU A 103 5.36 0.00 -3.85
C LEU A 103 4.41 -0.72 -2.90
N TRP A 104 4.91 -1.61 -2.06
CA TRP A 104 4.09 -2.25 -1.01
C TRP A 104 3.55 -1.22 -0.03
N PHE A 105 4.37 -0.26 0.39
CA PHE A 105 3.92 0.85 1.24
C PHE A 105 2.90 1.75 0.53
N ALA A 106 3.13 2.10 -0.74
CA ALA A 106 2.21 2.94 -1.50
C ALA A 106 0.84 2.27 -1.71
N LEU A 107 0.82 0.98 -2.06
CA LEU A 107 -0.41 0.21 -2.28
C LEU A 107 -1.22 -0.01 -0.99
N GLY A 108 -0.56 0.01 0.17
CA GLY A 108 -1.21 -0.02 1.48
C GLY A 108 -1.86 1.30 1.89
N ARG A 109 -1.48 2.43 1.25
CA ARG A 109 -2.05 3.76 1.52
C ARG A 109 -3.10 4.21 0.50
N GLY A 110 -3.01 3.75 -0.75
CA GLY A 110 -4.00 4.06 -1.81
C GLY A 110 -5.28 3.20 -1.78
N GLY A 111 -5.58 2.56 -0.64
CA GLY A 111 -6.63 1.54 -0.50
C GLY A 111 -7.64 1.82 0.61
N GLU A 112 -8.08 3.07 0.74
CA GLU A 112 -9.24 3.48 1.56
C GLU A 112 -10.24 4.30 0.73
#